data_AF-A0A521IHI1-F1
#
_entry.id   AF-A0A521IHI1-F1
#
_cell.length_a   1.000
_cell.length_b   1.000
_cell.length_c   1.000
_cell.angle_alpha   90.00
_cell.angle_beta   90.00
_cell.angle_gamma   90.00
#
_symmetry.space_group_name_H-M   'P 1'
#
loop_
_entity.id
_entity.type
_entity.pdbx_description
1 polymer ?
#
loop_
_entity_poly.entity_id
_entity_poly.type
_entity_poly.pdbx_seq_one_letter_code
_entity_poly.pdbx_strand_id
1 'polypeptide(L)'
;MEAMRSHLCGDAHEHEVEYRIQAKDGSWRWYYDRVSITVRDEHGAPVFLAGIVFDVTERKNREQELENITIALSEDASTDALTGMRNRRATVEMLQAETARSRTCGSPVSLVIFDIDFFKKVNDSWGHLAGDEELSGVASIIRKTARGTDLAGRYGGEEFVLILPCVHEREVKAVAERIRCDVEQVVFCGGLESVPGEAIGPQ
;
A
#
# COMPACT_ATOMS: atom_id res chain seq x y z
N MET A 1 6.44 15.22 28.91
CA MET A 1 6.67 15.96 30.18
C MET A 1 8.04 16.63 30.25
N GLU A 2 9.07 16.12 29.58
CA GLU A 2 10.44 16.66 29.62
C GLU A 2 10.58 18.02 28.90
N ALA A 3 9.89 18.21 27.77
CA ALA A 3 9.84 19.47 27.02
C ALA A 3 9.22 20.63 27.83
N MET A 4 8.16 20.36 28.59
CA MET A 4 7.51 21.37 29.45
C MET A 4 8.41 21.76 30.64
N ARG A 5 9.20 20.82 31.19
CA ARG A 5 10.21 21.14 32.21
C ARG A 5 11.35 22.01 31.65
N SER A 6 11.81 21.73 30.43
CA SER A 6 12.85 22.53 29.77
C SER A 6 12.39 23.97 29.48
N HIS A 7 11.12 24.18 29.12
CA HIS A 7 10.55 25.52 28.92
C HIS A 7 10.49 26.33 30.23
N LEU A 8 10.06 25.68 31.33
CA LEU A 8 10.02 26.30 32.66
C LEU A 8 11.42 26.77 33.13
N CYS A 9 12.48 26.08 32.71
CA CYS A 9 13.87 26.33 33.14
C CYS A 9 14.67 27.35 32.31
N GLY A 10 14.13 27.95 31.24
CA GLY A 10 14.67 29.21 30.70
C GLY A 10 15.19 29.26 29.26
N ASP A 11 15.26 28.15 28.52
CA ASP A 11 15.90 28.18 27.18
C ASP A 11 14.93 28.32 25.99
N ALA A 12 13.61 28.29 26.21
CA ALA A 12 12.61 28.48 25.15
C ALA A 12 11.62 29.59 25.54
N HIS A 13 11.51 30.65 24.72
CA HIS A 13 10.61 31.77 24.96
C HIS A 13 9.12 31.44 24.74
N GLU A 14 8.81 30.37 24.02
CA GLU A 14 7.45 29.94 23.69
C GLU A 14 7.37 28.41 23.67
N HIS A 15 6.29 27.86 24.20
CA HIS A 15 5.99 26.44 24.15
C HIS A 15 4.69 26.22 23.40
N GLU A 16 4.76 25.46 22.33
CA GLU A 16 3.62 25.09 21.49
C GLU A 16 3.32 23.60 21.66
N VAL A 17 2.06 23.25 21.89
CA VAL A 17 1.63 21.86 22.03
C VAL A 17 0.25 21.64 21.46
N GLU A 18 0.10 20.54 20.72
CA GLU A 18 -1.19 20.02 20.31
C GLU A 18 -1.56 18.80 21.15
N TYR A 19 -2.77 18.77 21.67
CA TYR A 19 -3.26 17.66 22.46
C TYR A 19 -4.76 17.51 22.32
N ARG A 20 -5.27 16.34 22.70
CA ARG A 20 -6.69 16.04 22.67
C ARG A 20 -7.26 16.00 24.08
N ILE A 21 -8.44 16.58 24.26
CA ILE A 21 -9.22 16.51 25.50
C ILE A 21 -10.52 15.78 25.18
N GLN A 22 -10.93 14.88 26.07
CA GLN A 22 -12.27 14.31 26.01
C GLN A 22 -13.25 15.24 26.73
N ALA A 23 -14.26 15.72 26.02
CA ALA A 23 -15.33 16.53 26.57
C ALA A 23 -16.27 15.67 27.44
N LYS A 24 -17.11 16.34 28.27
CA LYS A 24 -18.05 15.66 29.18
C LYS A 24 -19.08 14.77 28.46
N ASP A 25 -19.36 15.07 27.20
CA ASP A 25 -20.23 14.28 26.32
C ASP A 25 -19.53 13.06 25.70
N GLY A 26 -18.23 12.85 25.99
CA GLY A 26 -17.42 11.76 25.48
C GLY A 26 -16.69 12.06 24.16
N SER A 27 -16.97 13.19 23.51
CA SER A 27 -16.32 13.59 22.26
C SER A 27 -14.85 13.97 22.48
N TRP A 28 -13.98 13.69 21.51
CA TRP A 28 -12.60 14.15 21.52
C TRP A 28 -12.45 15.47 20.77
N ARG A 29 -11.75 16.42 21.37
CA ARG A 29 -11.44 17.72 20.77
C ARG A 29 -9.94 17.98 20.80
N TRP A 30 -9.43 18.56 19.72
CA TRP A 30 -8.03 18.93 19.61
C TRP A 30 -7.85 20.39 19.99
N TYR A 31 -6.87 20.63 20.85
CA TYR A 31 -6.45 21.96 21.25
C TYR A 31 -5.01 22.18 20.85
N TYR A 32 -4.74 23.37 20.35
CA TYR A 32 -3.40 23.90 20.13
C TYR A 32 -3.18 25.02 21.14
N ASP A 33 -2.20 24.82 22.01
CA ASP A 33 -1.81 25.77 23.04
C ASP A 33 -0.46 26.35 22.70
N ARG A 34 -0.38 27.68 22.73
CA ARG A 34 0.88 28.42 22.70
C ARG A 34 0.99 29.24 23.96
N VAL A 35 1.99 28.95 24.77
CA VAL A 35 2.19 29.55 26.10
C VAL A 35 3.60 30.09 26.20
N SER A 36 3.75 31.26 26.81
CA SER A 36 5.04 31.84 27.18
C SER A 36 5.06 32.25 28.64
N ILE A 37 6.24 32.15 29.26
CA ILE A 37 6.49 32.66 30.60
C ILE A 37 6.66 34.17 30.48
N THR A 38 5.73 34.92 31.06
CA THR A 38 5.67 36.39 30.95
C THR A 38 6.25 37.08 32.17
N VAL A 39 6.31 36.41 33.33
CA VAL A 39 6.93 36.94 34.55
C VAL A 39 7.76 35.86 35.23
N ARG A 40 8.99 36.22 35.64
CA ARG A 40 9.88 35.42 36.49
C ARG A 40 10.15 36.18 37.80
N ASP A 41 10.40 35.46 38.89
CA ASP A 41 10.82 36.06 40.16
C ASP A 41 12.32 36.43 40.16
N GLU A 42 12.79 37.02 41.27
CA GLU A 42 14.19 37.42 41.48
C GLU A 42 15.18 36.24 41.46
N HIS A 43 14.67 35.00 41.58
CA HIS A 43 15.45 33.77 41.52
C HIS A 43 15.33 33.06 40.15
N GLY A 44 14.65 33.68 39.18
CA GLY A 44 14.49 33.17 37.81
C GLY A 44 13.35 32.13 37.64
N ALA A 45 12.58 31.83 38.68
CA ALA A 45 11.48 30.88 38.61
C ALA A 45 10.26 31.50 37.90
N PRO A 46 9.53 30.73 37.07
CA PRO A 46 8.35 31.24 36.36
C PRO A 46 7.19 31.50 37.34
N VAL A 47 6.67 32.72 37.34
CA VAL A 47 5.57 33.18 38.22
C VAL A 47 4.27 33.38 37.45
N PHE A 48 4.35 33.78 36.18
CA PHE A 48 3.18 34.02 35.36
C PHE A 48 3.39 33.49 33.94
N LEU A 49 2.38 32.77 33.46
CA LEU A 49 2.29 32.21 32.12
C LEU A 49 1.13 32.88 31.42
N ALA A 50 1.35 33.37 30.21
CA ALA A 50 0.28 33.84 29.34
C ALA A 50 0.28 33.01 28.07
N GLY A 51 -0.91 32.67 27.56
CA GLY A 51 -1.02 31.84 26.38
C GLY A 51 -2.39 31.94 25.72
N ILE A 52 -2.43 31.42 24.51
CA ILE A 52 -3.63 31.27 23.70
C ILE A 52 -3.92 29.79 23.53
N VAL A 53 -5.20 29.46 23.56
CA VAL A 53 -5.73 28.12 23.36
C VAL A 53 -6.69 28.20 22.18
N PHE A 54 -6.41 27.44 21.14
CA PHE A 54 -7.29 27.33 19.98
C PHE A 54 -7.87 25.93 19.90
N ASP A 55 -9.20 25.84 19.75
CA ASP A 55 -9.83 24.60 19.31
C ASP A 55 -9.47 24.38 17.83
N VAL A 56 -8.69 23.33 17.56
CA VAL A 56 -8.21 22.96 16.23
C VAL A 56 -8.84 21.65 15.76
N THR A 57 -9.95 21.22 16.38
CA THR A 57 -10.65 19.97 16.05
C THR A 57 -11.03 19.91 14.57
N GLU A 58 -11.61 20.97 14.03
CA GLU A 58 -12.04 21.00 12.62
C GLU A 58 -10.84 20.94 11.67
N ARG A 59 -9.75 21.66 11.98
CA ARG A 59 -8.50 21.59 11.21
C ARG A 59 -7.94 20.18 11.20
N LYS A 60 -7.86 19.52 12.37
CA LYS A 60 -7.36 18.15 12.49
C LYS A 60 -8.23 17.14 11.75
N ASN A 61 -9.56 17.29 11.81
CA ASN A 61 -10.46 16.43 11.06
C ASN A 61 -10.26 16.57 9.54
N ARG A 62 -10.10 17.80 9.04
CA ARG A 62 -9.80 18.05 7.62
C ARG A 62 -8.42 17.51 7.21
N GLU A 63 -7.39 17.68 8.04
CA GLU A 63 -6.06 17.08 7.79
C GLU A 63 -6.16 15.56 7.68
N GLN A 64 -6.88 14.91 8.60
CA GLN A 64 -7.08 13.46 8.57
C GLN A 64 -7.89 12.99 7.35
N GLU A 65 -8.94 13.73 6.98
CA GLU A 65 -9.74 13.44 5.80
C GLU A 65 -8.91 13.55 4.52
N LEU A 66 -8.10 14.61 4.39
CA LEU A 66 -7.17 14.77 3.27
C LEU A 66 -6.15 13.65 3.20
N GLU A 67 -5.61 13.22 4.35
CA GLU A 67 -4.68 12.09 4.42
C GLU A 67 -5.37 10.79 3.97
N ASN A 68 -6.59 10.52 4.44
CA ASN A 68 -7.36 9.34 4.05
C ASN A 68 -7.67 9.34 2.54
N ILE A 69 -8.07 10.49 1.98
CA ILE A 69 -8.30 10.64 0.54
C ILE A 69 -7.00 10.42 -0.23
N THR A 70 -5.88 10.95 0.26
CA THR A 70 -4.57 10.77 -0.38
C THR A 70 -4.16 9.30 -0.40
N ILE A 71 -4.38 8.57 0.70
CA ILE A 71 -4.13 7.13 0.79
C ILE A 71 -5.02 6.38 -0.21
N ALA A 72 -6.33 6.65 -0.23
CA ALA A 72 -7.27 5.99 -1.14
C ALA A 72 -6.93 6.25 -2.61
N LEU A 73 -6.61 7.50 -2.98
CA LEU A 73 -6.15 7.85 -4.33
C LEU A 73 -4.85 7.15 -4.70
N SER A 74 -3.94 6.98 -3.75
CA SER A 74 -2.69 6.24 -3.95
C SER A 74 -2.94 4.76 -4.19
N GLU A 75 -3.86 4.15 -3.44
CA GLU A 75 -4.27 2.76 -3.62
C GLU A 75 -4.90 2.54 -5.00
N ASP A 76 -5.87 3.37 -5.40
CA ASP A 76 -6.50 3.33 -6.73
C ASP A 76 -5.47 3.52 -7.85
N ALA A 77 -4.53 4.46 -7.66
CA ALA A 77 -3.45 4.71 -8.61
C ALA A 77 -2.35 3.63 -8.62
N SER A 78 -2.40 2.64 -7.72
CA SER A 78 -1.44 1.53 -7.61
C SER A 78 -1.99 0.20 -8.12
N THR A 79 -3.28 0.15 -8.45
CA THR A 79 -3.96 -1.05 -8.94
C THR A 79 -4.27 -0.98 -10.42
N ASP A 80 -4.32 -2.14 -11.07
CA ASP A 80 -4.85 -2.33 -12.41
C ASP A 80 -6.37 -2.46 -12.32
N ALA A 81 -7.10 -1.57 -13.02
CA ALA A 81 -8.57 -1.47 -12.87
C ALA A 81 -9.32 -2.73 -13.35
N LEU A 82 -8.76 -3.48 -14.29
CA LEU A 82 -9.38 -4.68 -14.83
C LEU A 82 -9.20 -5.87 -13.88
N THR A 83 -7.96 -6.14 -13.48
CA THR A 83 -7.62 -7.35 -12.72
C THR A 83 -7.66 -7.15 -11.21
N GLY A 84 -7.59 -5.90 -10.73
CA GLY A 84 -7.39 -5.55 -9.33
C GLY A 84 -6.03 -5.96 -8.77
N MET A 85 -5.07 -6.34 -9.62
CA MET A 85 -3.69 -6.59 -9.22
C MET A 85 -2.92 -5.28 -9.10
N ARG A 86 -1.69 -5.31 -8.58
CA ARG A 86 -0.81 -4.14 -8.62
C ARG A 86 -0.50 -3.79 -10.07
N ASN A 87 -0.62 -2.52 -10.43
CA ASN A 87 -0.27 -2.06 -11.76
C ASN A 87 1.25 -2.05 -11.96
N ARG A 88 1.69 -1.77 -13.18
CA ARG A 88 3.11 -1.72 -13.55
C ARG A 88 3.94 -0.87 -12.59
N ARG A 89 3.48 0.36 -12.28
CA ARG A 89 4.20 1.30 -11.43
C ARG A 89 4.40 0.72 -10.03
N ALA A 90 3.32 0.25 -9.42
CA ALA A 90 3.35 -0.33 -8.09
C ALA A 90 4.19 -1.63 -8.04
N THR A 91 4.14 -2.44 -9.10
CA THR A 91 4.94 -3.67 -9.21
C THR A 91 6.44 -3.38 -9.21
N VAL A 92 6.87 -2.36 -9.95
CA VAL A 92 8.28 -1.92 -9.96
C VAL A 92 8.70 -1.37 -8.60
N GLU A 93 7.86 -0.56 -7.95
CA GLU A 93 8.13 -0.02 -6.60
C GLU A 93 8.28 -1.16 -5.57
N MET A 94 7.41 -2.18 -5.62
CA MET A 94 7.51 -3.37 -4.76
C MET A 94 8.81 -4.15 -5.01
N LEU A 95 9.19 -4.36 -6.27
CA LEU A 95 10.43 -5.06 -6.62
C LEU A 95 11.67 -4.32 -6.09
N GLN A 96 11.68 -2.99 -6.22
CA GLN A 96 12.76 -2.16 -5.67
C GLN A 96 12.84 -2.28 -4.15
N ALA A 97 11.70 -2.24 -3.46
CA ALA A 97 11.63 -2.40 -2.01
C ALA A 97 12.13 -3.79 -1.56
N GLU A 98 11.72 -4.87 -2.23
CA GLU A 98 12.19 -6.22 -1.92
C GLU A 98 13.68 -6.40 -2.22
N THR A 99 14.18 -5.81 -3.31
CA THR A 99 15.61 -5.84 -3.64
C THR A 99 16.44 -5.11 -2.56
N ALA A 100 15.95 -3.99 -2.03
CA ALA A 100 16.60 -3.28 -0.94
C ALA A 100 16.59 -4.11 0.37
N ARG A 101 15.48 -4.78 0.68
CA ARG A 101 15.39 -5.73 1.81
C ARG A 101 16.37 -6.88 1.67
N SER A 102 16.41 -7.51 0.50
CA SER A 102 17.33 -8.61 0.17
C SER A 102 18.79 -8.24 0.45
N ARG A 103 19.22 -7.05 0.02
CA ARG A 103 20.58 -6.54 0.28
C ARG A 103 20.90 -6.37 1.76
N THR A 104 19.90 -6.03 2.57
CA THR A 104 20.07 -5.78 4.01
C THR A 104 20.04 -7.09 4.80
N CYS A 105 19.14 -8.02 4.44
CA CYS A 105 18.90 -9.27 5.17
C CYS A 105 19.70 -10.46 4.63
N GLY A 106 20.30 -10.36 3.44
CA GLY A 106 21.03 -11.45 2.79
C GLY A 106 20.14 -12.56 2.21
N SER A 107 18.81 -12.39 2.20
CA SER A 107 17.86 -13.35 1.63
C SER A 107 17.68 -13.13 0.12
N PRO A 108 17.57 -14.18 -0.72
CA PRO A 108 17.34 -14.02 -2.15
C PRO A 108 15.94 -13.44 -2.43
N VAL A 109 15.80 -12.76 -3.56
CA VAL A 109 14.51 -12.38 -4.15
C VAL A 109 14.53 -12.89 -5.59
N SER A 110 13.49 -13.62 -5.97
CA SER A 110 13.32 -14.12 -7.32
C SER A 110 12.16 -13.42 -8.02
N LEU A 111 12.26 -13.29 -9.35
CA LEU A 111 11.26 -12.66 -10.19
C LEU A 111 10.80 -13.67 -11.26
N VAL A 112 9.50 -13.75 -11.48
CA VAL A 112 8.90 -14.50 -12.59
C VAL A 112 8.06 -13.54 -13.40
N ILE A 113 8.29 -13.52 -14.71
CA ILE A 113 7.47 -12.79 -15.68
C ILE A 113 6.86 -13.84 -16.59
N PHE A 114 5.57 -13.72 -16.89
CA PHE A 114 4.89 -14.67 -17.74
C PHE A 114 3.74 -14.00 -18.48
N ASP A 115 3.38 -14.61 -19.60
CA ASP A 115 2.41 -14.14 -20.57
C ASP A 115 1.27 -15.16 -20.70
N ILE A 116 0.07 -14.72 -21.07
CA ILE A 116 -1.05 -15.64 -21.34
C ILE A 116 -0.92 -16.14 -22.78
N ASP A 117 -0.74 -17.44 -22.96
CA ASP A 117 -0.59 -18.01 -24.30
C ASP A 117 -1.85 -17.74 -25.14
N PHE A 118 -1.64 -17.36 -26.41
CA PHE A 118 -2.69 -17.14 -27.41
C PHE A 118 -3.78 -16.10 -27.05
N PHE A 119 -3.55 -15.20 -26.08
CA PHE A 119 -4.51 -14.17 -25.69
C PHE A 119 -5.10 -13.37 -26.86
N LYS A 120 -4.26 -13.04 -27.86
CA LYS A 120 -4.71 -12.40 -29.10
C LYS A 120 -5.79 -13.21 -29.85
N LYS A 121 -5.65 -14.54 -29.91
CA LYS A 121 -6.59 -15.43 -30.58
C LYS A 121 -7.94 -15.47 -29.84
N VAL A 122 -7.93 -15.40 -28.51
CA VAL A 122 -9.15 -15.28 -27.70
C VAL A 122 -9.87 -13.97 -28.04
N ASN A 123 -9.16 -12.85 -28.03
CA ASN A 123 -9.72 -11.56 -28.42
C ASN A 123 -10.26 -11.55 -29.86
N ASP A 124 -9.52 -12.13 -30.81
CA ASP A 124 -9.91 -12.17 -32.22
C ASP A 124 -11.13 -13.08 -32.45
N SER A 125 -11.32 -14.12 -31.64
CA SER A 125 -12.41 -15.10 -31.80
C SER A 125 -13.68 -14.72 -31.02
N TRP A 126 -13.53 -14.16 -29.82
CA TRP A 126 -14.62 -13.95 -28.86
C TRP A 126 -14.77 -12.50 -28.40
N GLY A 127 -13.90 -11.60 -28.88
CA GLY A 127 -13.92 -10.18 -28.57
C GLY A 127 -13.19 -9.83 -27.26
N HIS A 128 -12.98 -8.52 -27.06
CA HIS A 128 -12.22 -8.00 -25.92
C HIS A 128 -12.82 -8.31 -24.55
N LEU A 129 -14.15 -8.45 -24.45
CA LEU A 129 -14.80 -8.80 -23.18
C LEU A 129 -14.40 -10.21 -22.71
N ALA A 130 -14.21 -11.15 -23.64
CA ALA A 130 -13.72 -12.50 -23.30
C ALA A 130 -12.26 -12.48 -22.85
N GLY A 131 -11.41 -11.67 -23.48
CA GLY A 131 -10.04 -11.45 -23.01
C GLY A 131 -10.00 -10.77 -21.64
N ASP A 132 -10.89 -9.82 -21.37
CA ASP A 132 -11.00 -9.17 -20.06
C ASP A 132 -11.38 -10.15 -18.94
N GLU A 133 -12.26 -11.11 -19.24
CA GLU A 133 -12.63 -12.20 -18.32
C GLU A 133 -11.46 -13.17 -18.08
N GLU A 134 -10.70 -13.51 -19.13
CA GLU A 134 -9.51 -14.35 -19.03
C GLU A 134 -8.44 -13.69 -18.14
N LEU A 135 -8.12 -12.42 -18.38
CA LEU A 135 -7.18 -11.65 -17.55
C LEU A 135 -7.62 -11.60 -16.09
N SER A 136 -8.90 -11.35 -15.85
CA SER A 136 -9.47 -11.29 -14.50
C SER A 136 -9.43 -12.66 -13.80
N GLY A 137 -9.67 -13.72 -14.57
CA GLY A 137 -9.60 -15.10 -14.12
C GLY A 137 -8.19 -15.50 -13.73
N VAL A 138 -7.19 -15.27 -14.59
CA VAL A 138 -5.77 -15.51 -14.31
C VAL A 138 -5.33 -14.75 -13.05
N ALA A 139 -5.69 -13.47 -12.94
CA ALA A 139 -5.41 -12.67 -11.75
C ALA A 139 -6.02 -13.24 -10.46
N SER A 140 -7.24 -13.80 -10.53
CA SER A 140 -7.83 -14.50 -9.39
C SER A 140 -7.06 -15.76 -8.99
N ILE A 141 -6.53 -16.50 -9.96
CA ILE A 141 -5.78 -17.73 -9.69
C ILE A 141 -4.45 -17.39 -9.04
N ILE A 142 -3.72 -16.42 -9.60
CA ILE A 142 -2.46 -15.93 -9.02
C ILE A 142 -2.65 -15.52 -7.56
N ARG A 143 -3.70 -14.76 -7.23
CA ARG A 143 -4.00 -14.35 -5.84
C ARG A 143 -4.29 -15.52 -4.90
N LYS A 144 -4.89 -16.61 -5.39
CA LYS A 144 -5.21 -17.80 -4.59
C LYS A 144 -3.98 -18.69 -4.37
N THR A 145 -3.09 -18.77 -5.37
CA THR A 145 -1.92 -19.65 -5.34
C THR A 145 -0.69 -18.99 -4.69
N ALA A 146 -0.58 -17.66 -4.78
CA ALA A 146 0.45 -16.86 -4.11
C ALA A 146 0.37 -16.98 -2.58
N ARG A 147 1.53 -17.14 -1.93
CA ARG A 147 1.65 -17.12 -0.47
C ARG A 147 1.49 -15.68 0.03
N GLY A 148 1.24 -15.49 1.33
CA GLY A 148 1.12 -14.15 1.93
C GLY A 148 2.38 -13.27 1.78
N THR A 149 3.53 -13.87 1.51
CA THR A 149 4.80 -13.16 1.23
C THR A 149 5.05 -12.90 -0.25
N ASP A 150 4.36 -13.61 -1.14
CA ASP A 150 4.55 -13.48 -2.58
C ASP A 150 3.82 -12.21 -3.05
N LEU A 151 4.46 -11.41 -3.90
CA LEU A 151 3.86 -10.21 -4.45
C LEU A 151 3.56 -10.44 -5.93
N ALA A 152 2.44 -9.92 -6.41
CA ALA A 152 2.04 -10.10 -7.79
C ALA A 152 1.45 -8.82 -8.38
N GLY A 153 1.69 -8.61 -9.67
CA GLY A 153 1.16 -7.46 -10.41
C GLY A 153 1.00 -7.74 -11.90
N ARG A 154 0.20 -6.90 -12.57
CA ARG A 154 0.06 -6.89 -14.02
C ARG A 154 1.00 -5.85 -14.60
N TYR A 155 1.93 -6.28 -15.45
CA TYR A 155 2.97 -5.41 -16.01
C TYR A 155 2.47 -4.65 -17.23
N GLY A 156 1.58 -5.25 -18.03
CA GLY A 156 0.89 -4.62 -19.15
C GLY A 156 0.33 -5.66 -20.11
N GLY A 157 -0.72 -5.32 -20.87
CA GLY A 157 -1.31 -6.27 -21.83
C GLY A 157 -1.72 -7.57 -21.15
N GLU A 158 -1.23 -8.70 -21.65
CA GLU A 158 -1.39 -10.03 -21.06
C GLU A 158 -0.25 -10.49 -20.11
N GLU A 159 0.71 -9.60 -19.81
CA GLU A 159 1.88 -9.91 -18.99
C GLU A 159 1.64 -9.70 -17.49
N PHE A 160 2.00 -10.72 -16.70
CA PHE A 160 1.98 -10.71 -15.24
C PHE A 160 3.37 -10.94 -14.65
N VAL A 161 3.55 -10.45 -13.42
CA VAL A 161 4.81 -10.53 -12.68
C VAL A 161 4.55 -11.05 -11.28
N LEU A 162 5.40 -11.99 -10.85
CA LEU A 162 5.52 -12.47 -9.48
C LEU A 162 6.88 -12.10 -8.91
N ILE A 163 6.88 -11.54 -7.72
CA ILE A 163 8.06 -11.27 -6.92
C ILE A 163 8.00 -12.24 -5.74
N LEU A 164 9.05 -13.04 -5.58
CA LEU A 164 9.11 -14.14 -4.61
C LEU A 164 10.25 -13.87 -3.60
N PRO A 165 9.96 -13.20 -2.48
CA PRO A 165 10.94 -12.98 -1.42
C PRO A 165 11.35 -14.29 -0.76
N CYS A 166 12.62 -14.41 -0.41
CA CYS A 166 13.20 -15.58 0.26
C CYS A 166 13.11 -16.89 -0.54
N VAL A 167 12.89 -16.81 -1.85
CA VAL A 167 12.85 -17.98 -2.74
C VAL A 167 14.14 -18.03 -3.58
N HIS A 168 14.84 -19.16 -3.53
CA HIS A 168 16.00 -19.43 -4.36
C HIS A 168 15.59 -19.87 -5.77
N GLU A 169 16.44 -19.57 -6.76
CA GLU A 169 16.27 -19.95 -8.18
C GLU A 169 15.78 -21.39 -8.41
N ARG A 170 16.28 -22.35 -7.61
CA ARG A 170 15.92 -23.77 -7.73
C ARG A 170 14.44 -24.04 -7.41
N GLU A 171 13.82 -23.23 -6.57
CA GLU A 171 12.42 -23.35 -6.13
C GLU A 171 11.47 -22.52 -6.99
N VAL A 172 11.98 -21.50 -7.69
CA VAL A 172 11.19 -20.61 -8.56
C VAL A 172 10.41 -21.39 -9.60
N LYS A 173 11.06 -22.36 -10.25
CA LYS A 173 10.42 -23.20 -11.28
C LYS A 173 9.22 -23.96 -10.72
N ALA A 174 9.32 -24.48 -9.49
CA ALA A 174 8.21 -25.21 -8.87
C ALA A 174 7.02 -24.29 -8.57
N VAL A 175 7.28 -23.03 -8.17
CA VAL A 175 6.22 -22.04 -7.95
C VAL A 175 5.56 -21.63 -9.27
N ALA A 176 6.36 -21.37 -10.31
CA ALA A 176 5.86 -21.04 -11.64
C ALA A 176 5.01 -22.16 -12.23
N GLU A 177 5.48 -23.41 -12.18
CA GLU A 177 4.74 -24.57 -12.68
C GLU A 177 3.43 -24.80 -11.93
N ARG A 178 3.40 -24.56 -10.62
CA ARG A 178 2.16 -24.66 -9.84
C ARG A 178 1.11 -23.67 -10.35
N ILE A 179 1.50 -22.42 -10.58
CA ILE A 179 0.59 -21.38 -11.08
C ILE A 179 0.14 -21.71 -12.50
N ARG A 180 1.06 -22.18 -13.36
CA ARG A 180 0.74 -22.63 -14.72
C ARG A 180 -0.30 -23.75 -14.71
N CYS A 181 -0.08 -24.79 -13.89
CA CYS A 181 -1.01 -25.92 -13.75
C CYS A 181 -2.37 -25.48 -13.20
N ASP A 182 -2.40 -24.57 -12.24
CA ASP A 182 -3.67 -24.04 -11.68
C ASP A 182 -4.45 -23.24 -12.73
N VAL A 183 -3.76 -22.50 -13.61
CA VAL A 183 -4.40 -21.75 -14.71
C VAL A 183 -4.95 -22.68 -15.78
N GLU A 184 -4.18 -23.69 -16.19
CA GLU A 184 -4.59 -24.68 -17.20
C GLU A 184 -5.83 -25.50 -16.79
N GLN A 185 -6.12 -25.60 -15.49
CA GLN A 185 -7.29 -26.31 -14.98
C GLN A 185 -8.58 -25.48 -14.96
N VAL A 186 -8.48 -24.15 -15.08
CA VAL A 186 -9.66 -23.29 -15.09
C VAL A 186 -10.20 -23.19 -16.51
N VAL A 187 -11.51 -23.04 -16.65
CA VAL A 187 -12.18 -22.82 -17.93
C VAL A 187 -12.79 -21.42 -17.85
N PHE A 188 -12.31 -20.48 -18.65
CA PHE A 188 -12.83 -19.11 -18.71
C PHE A 188 -14.05 -19.09 -19.66
N CYS A 189 -15.24 -18.73 -19.17
CA CYS A 189 -16.46 -18.76 -19.97
C CYS A 189 -16.71 -17.43 -20.68
N GLY A 190 -16.16 -17.24 -21.87
CA GLY A 190 -16.44 -16.08 -22.72
C GLY A 190 -17.82 -16.18 -23.37
N GLY A 191 -18.88 -15.79 -22.66
CA GLY A 191 -20.24 -15.66 -23.22
C GLY A 191 -20.86 -16.96 -23.80
N LEU A 192 -21.84 -17.53 -23.10
CA LEU A 192 -22.65 -18.71 -23.51
C LEU A 192 -21.90 -20.03 -23.86
N GLU A 193 -20.59 -20.04 -24.08
CA GLU A 193 -19.77 -21.25 -24.23
C GLU A 193 -18.48 -21.17 -23.40
N SER A 194 -18.06 -22.31 -22.87
CA SER A 194 -16.95 -22.46 -21.93
C SER A 194 -15.62 -22.67 -22.65
N VAL A 195 -14.61 -21.81 -22.42
CA VAL A 195 -13.27 -21.91 -23.04
C VAL A 195 -12.28 -22.49 -22.02
N PRO A 196 -11.58 -23.62 -22.31
CA PRO A 196 -10.51 -24.11 -21.43
C PRO A 196 -9.45 -23.03 -21.24
N GLY A 197 -8.99 -22.83 -20.01
CA GLY A 197 -7.93 -21.89 -19.66
C GLY A 197 -6.65 -22.34 -20.32
N GLU A 198 -6.10 -21.49 -21.18
CA GLU A 198 -4.90 -21.80 -21.93
C GLU A 198 -3.66 -21.58 -21.04
N ALA A 199 -2.60 -22.34 -21.34
CA ALA A 199 -1.41 -22.42 -20.51
C ALA A 199 -0.69 -21.05 -20.39
N ILE A 200 0.09 -20.91 -19.33
CA ILE A 200 0.98 -19.78 -19.13
C ILE A 200 2.40 -20.21 -19.53
N GLY A 201 2.98 -19.61 -20.55
CA GLY A 201 4.37 -19.83 -20.94
C GLY A 201 5.35 -19.03 -20.06
N PRO A 202 6.42 -19.64 -19.49
CA PRO A 202 7.51 -18.88 -18.89
C PRO A 202 8.40 -18.23 -19.98
N GLN A 203 8.76 -16.96 -19.80
CA GLN A 203 9.85 -16.30 -20.56
C GLN A 203 11.16 -16.26 -19.76
#